data_AF-A0A4Q3Y2N8-F1
#
_entry.id   AF-A0A4Q3Y2N8-F1
#
_cell.length_a   1.000
_cell.length_b   1.000
_cell.length_c   1.000
_cell.angle_alpha   90.00
_cell.angle_beta   90.00
_cell.angle_gamma   90.00
#
_symmetry.space_group_name_H-M   'P 1'
#
loop_
_entity.id
_entity.type
_entity.pdbx_description
1 polymer ?
#
loop_
_entity_poly.entity_id
_entity_poly.type
_entity_poly.pdbx_seq_one_letter_code
_entity_poly.pdbx_strand_id
1 'polypeptide(L)'
;MMTITKFWRCALAVGLVLLPCALSAGTPSTPQSNYPEGVMDPDEAVRDPRYNDPVFFWRMMSRPQNTREPPAWFYWPDAIIKGDPKAFLPQAGDGDKTISPAALSAMEQWATSRKSNALIVVHKGKIQLERYRNGTRPDEPINGRALTRSVTPMALGFAVADGKVSLDDPIGKFITEWKTDRRGK
;
A
#
# COMPACT_ATOMS: atom_id res chain seq x y z
N MET A 1 -31.98 -24.11 52.91
CA MET A 1 -33.27 -23.43 52.71
C MET A 1 -33.17 -22.64 51.42
N MET A 2 -34.15 -22.81 50.53
CA MET A 2 -34.35 -22.13 49.22
C MET A 2 -33.50 -22.58 48.01
N THR A 3 -34.02 -23.63 47.37
CA THR A 3 -34.30 -23.80 45.94
C THR A 3 -34.53 -22.50 45.13
N ILE A 4 -34.14 -22.50 43.84
CA ILE A 4 -34.93 -22.03 42.66
C ILE A 4 -34.12 -22.33 41.36
N THR A 5 -34.43 -23.43 40.67
CA THR A 5 -35.24 -23.60 39.43
C THR A 5 -34.56 -23.22 38.10
N LYS A 6 -34.11 -24.27 37.37
CA LYS A 6 -33.80 -24.30 35.93
C LYS A 6 -35.10 -24.35 35.11
N PHE A 7 -35.24 -23.46 34.13
CA PHE A 7 -36.20 -23.50 33.01
C PHE A 7 -35.70 -22.43 32.02
N TRP A 8 -35.36 -22.69 30.76
CA TRP A 8 -36.25 -23.13 29.67
C TRP A 8 -35.48 -23.81 28.53
N ARG A 9 -36.19 -24.73 27.89
CA ARG A 9 -35.88 -25.42 26.64
C ARG A 9 -36.29 -24.53 25.47
N CYS A 10 -35.42 -24.36 24.48
CA CYS A 10 -35.81 -24.10 23.10
C CYS A 10 -35.09 -25.12 22.21
N ALA A 11 -35.78 -26.22 21.91
CA ALA A 11 -35.38 -27.15 20.87
C ALA A 11 -35.83 -26.56 19.53
N LEU A 12 -34.88 -26.08 18.72
CA LEU A 12 -35.09 -25.96 17.28
C LEU A 12 -34.48 -27.19 16.61
N ALA A 13 -35.35 -28.00 16.02
CA ALA A 13 -34.98 -29.07 15.13
C ALA A 13 -34.43 -28.45 13.82
N VAL A 14 -33.13 -28.59 13.59
CA VAL A 14 -32.52 -28.26 12.30
C VAL A 14 -32.48 -29.55 11.50
N GLY A 15 -33.34 -29.64 10.48
CA GLY A 15 -33.28 -30.68 9.46
C GLY A 15 -31.97 -30.56 8.68
N LEU A 16 -31.15 -31.59 8.76
CA LEU A 16 -29.89 -31.71 8.02
C LEU A 16 -30.21 -32.06 6.55
N VAL A 17 -30.31 -31.05 5.69
CA VAL A 17 -30.29 -31.26 4.24
C VAL A 17 -28.84 -31.27 3.80
N LEU A 18 -28.31 -32.46 3.51
CA LEU A 18 -27.00 -32.64 2.88
C LEU A 18 -27.09 -32.25 1.40
N LEU A 19 -26.86 -30.97 1.12
CA LEU A 19 -26.50 -30.50 -0.22
C LEU A 19 -25.03 -30.85 -0.47
N PRO A 20 -24.68 -31.59 -1.53
CA PRO A 20 -23.30 -31.72 -1.95
C PRO A 20 -22.86 -30.36 -2.48
N CYS A 21 -22.20 -29.58 -1.63
CA CYS A 21 -21.47 -28.40 -2.05
C CYS A 21 -20.28 -28.92 -2.85
N ALA A 22 -20.47 -29.11 -4.15
CA ALA A 22 -19.36 -29.24 -5.09
C ALA A 22 -18.55 -27.95 -4.96
N LEU A 23 -17.46 -27.99 -4.20
CA LEU A 23 -16.38 -27.02 -4.32
C LEU A 23 -15.88 -27.15 -5.75
N SER A 24 -16.43 -26.34 -6.65
CA SER A 24 -15.68 -25.95 -7.83
C SER A 24 -14.49 -25.18 -7.28
N ALA A 25 -13.36 -25.86 -7.17
CA ALA A 25 -12.08 -25.19 -7.09
C ALA A 25 -11.95 -24.42 -8.39
N GLY A 26 -12.47 -23.19 -8.39
CA GLY A 26 -12.13 -22.23 -9.42
C GLY A 26 -10.60 -22.17 -9.42
N THR A 27 -9.99 -22.64 -10.50
CA THR A 27 -8.59 -22.35 -10.77
C THR A 27 -8.43 -20.85 -10.57
N PRO A 28 -7.49 -20.37 -9.73
CA PRO A 28 -7.24 -18.95 -9.64
C PRO A 28 -6.99 -18.46 -11.06
N SER A 29 -7.89 -17.62 -11.56
CA SER A 29 -7.73 -17.00 -12.87
C SER A 29 -6.46 -16.17 -12.77
N THR A 30 -5.40 -16.61 -13.44
CA THR A 30 -4.24 -15.76 -13.72
C THR A 30 -4.83 -14.48 -14.32
N PRO A 31 -4.61 -13.29 -13.72
CA PRO A 31 -5.11 -12.06 -14.28
C PRO A 31 -4.63 -11.98 -15.72
N GLN A 32 -5.56 -11.91 -16.67
CA GLN A 32 -5.22 -11.74 -18.07
C GLN A 32 -4.38 -10.46 -18.16
N SER A 33 -3.14 -10.60 -18.60
CA SER A 33 -2.14 -9.54 -18.60
C SER A 33 -2.54 -8.44 -19.57
N ASN A 34 -3.07 -7.33 -19.05
CA ASN A 34 -3.26 -6.11 -19.82
C ASN A 34 -1.91 -5.41 -19.94
N TYR A 35 -1.02 -5.95 -20.78
CA TYR A 35 0.22 -5.28 -21.13
C TYR A 35 -0.12 -3.95 -21.83
N PRO A 36 0.51 -2.83 -21.45
CA PRO A 36 0.43 -1.60 -22.24
C PRO A 36 0.89 -1.87 -23.68
N GLU A 37 0.30 -1.18 -24.65
CA GLU A 37 0.68 -1.30 -26.06
C GLU A 37 2.19 -1.06 -26.25
N GLY A 38 2.88 -2.02 -26.87
CA GLY A 38 4.33 -1.98 -27.07
C GLY A 38 5.19 -2.55 -25.94
N VAL A 39 4.60 -3.15 -24.89
CA VAL A 39 5.32 -3.91 -23.86
C VAL A 39 5.50 -5.36 -24.31
N MET A 40 6.76 -5.81 -24.39
CA MET A 40 7.12 -7.19 -24.73
C MET A 40 6.74 -8.14 -23.59
N ASP A 41 6.42 -9.39 -23.94
CA ASP A 41 6.10 -10.43 -22.96
C ASP A 41 7.26 -10.61 -21.95
N PRO A 42 6.99 -10.55 -20.63
CA PRO A 42 8.01 -10.75 -19.60
C PRO A 42 8.82 -12.06 -19.74
N ASP A 43 8.18 -13.15 -20.18
CA ASP A 43 8.85 -14.45 -20.30
C ASP A 43 9.81 -14.51 -21.49
N GLU A 44 9.54 -13.73 -22.55
CA GLU A 44 10.46 -13.55 -23.68
C GLU A 44 11.60 -12.60 -23.33
N ALA A 45 11.29 -11.55 -22.58
CA ALA A 45 12.22 -10.49 -22.24
C ALA A 45 13.32 -10.91 -21.24
N VAL A 46 13.06 -11.97 -20.45
CA VAL A 46 14.06 -12.63 -19.57
C VAL A 46 15.15 -13.40 -20.35
N ARG A 47 14.91 -13.73 -21.63
CA ARG A 47 15.80 -14.60 -22.42
C ARG A 47 16.82 -13.86 -23.28
N ASP A 48 16.73 -12.53 -23.43
CA ASP A 48 17.68 -11.72 -24.19
C ASP A 48 18.69 -11.01 -23.27
N PRO A 49 19.99 -11.38 -23.30
CA PRO A 49 21.01 -10.80 -22.43
C PRO A 49 21.31 -9.30 -22.69
N ARG A 50 20.72 -8.68 -23.72
CA ARG A 50 20.74 -7.22 -23.93
C ARG A 50 19.77 -6.47 -23.01
N TYR A 51 18.86 -7.19 -22.34
CA TYR A 51 17.84 -6.67 -21.43
C TYR A 51 18.09 -7.15 -20.00
N ASN A 52 19.11 -6.59 -19.34
CA ASN A 52 19.14 -6.57 -17.88
C ASN A 52 17.93 -5.75 -17.38
N ASP A 53 16.85 -6.44 -17.00
CA ASP A 53 15.56 -5.87 -16.60
C ASP A 53 14.81 -5.15 -17.76
N PRO A 54 14.00 -5.89 -18.55
CA PRO A 54 13.23 -5.31 -19.65
C PRO A 54 12.21 -4.25 -19.21
N VAL A 55 11.72 -4.32 -17.97
CA VAL A 55 10.84 -3.29 -17.40
C VAL A 55 11.64 -2.01 -17.17
N PHE A 56 12.86 -2.12 -16.65
CA PHE A 56 13.77 -0.98 -16.49
C PHE A 56 14.02 -0.28 -17.83
N PHE A 57 14.42 -1.03 -18.86
CA PHE A 57 14.69 -0.45 -20.18
C PHE A 57 13.45 0.13 -20.83
N TRP A 58 12.29 -0.54 -20.74
CA TRP A 58 11.03 0.01 -21.19
C TRP A 58 10.73 1.34 -20.50
N ARG A 59 10.73 1.42 -19.16
CA ARG A 59 10.49 2.69 -18.42
C ARG A 59 11.49 3.79 -18.80
N MET A 60 12.76 3.43 -19.02
CA MET A 60 13.79 4.40 -19.39
C MET A 60 13.52 5.02 -20.77
N MET A 61 13.02 4.22 -21.72
CA MET A 61 12.72 4.63 -23.09
C MET A 61 11.30 5.21 -23.25
N SER A 62 10.35 4.84 -22.39
CA SER A 62 8.95 5.28 -22.40
C SER A 62 8.67 6.43 -21.42
N ARG A 63 9.64 7.34 -21.21
CA ARG A 63 9.44 8.43 -20.24
C ARG A 63 8.24 9.30 -20.61
N PRO A 64 7.30 9.53 -19.67
CA PRO A 64 6.13 10.35 -19.93
C PRO A 64 6.54 11.82 -20.09
N GLN A 65 5.72 12.57 -20.84
CA GLN A 65 5.93 14.01 -21.04
C GLN A 65 6.06 14.77 -19.71
N ASN A 66 5.26 14.39 -18.72
CA ASN A 66 5.35 14.91 -17.37
C ASN A 66 6.02 13.90 -16.43
N THR A 67 7.34 13.94 -16.35
CA THR A 67 8.11 13.08 -15.43
C THR A 67 7.89 13.39 -13.96
N ARG A 68 7.29 14.55 -13.63
CA ARG A 68 6.96 14.91 -12.25
C ARG A 68 5.64 14.31 -11.79
N GLU A 69 4.68 14.09 -12.69
CA GLU A 69 3.44 13.36 -12.42
C GLU A 69 3.23 12.30 -13.52
N PRO A 70 3.99 11.19 -13.46
CA PRO A 70 3.81 10.09 -14.39
C PRO A 70 2.39 9.50 -14.30
N PRO A 71 1.82 9.05 -15.41
CA PRO A 71 0.58 8.28 -15.41
C PRO A 71 0.77 6.93 -14.69
N ALA A 72 -0.33 6.32 -14.24
CA ALA A 72 -0.31 5.10 -13.43
C ALA A 72 0.48 3.94 -14.06
N TRP A 73 0.40 3.76 -15.39
CA TRP A 73 1.12 2.71 -16.11
C TRP A 73 2.65 2.79 -15.94
N PHE A 74 3.21 3.98 -15.67
CA PHE A 74 4.66 4.15 -15.52
C PHE A 74 5.20 3.40 -14.28
N TYR A 75 4.34 3.16 -13.29
CA TYR A 75 4.69 2.44 -12.07
C TYR A 75 4.58 0.91 -12.21
N TRP A 76 4.11 0.39 -13.34
CA TRP A 76 4.00 -1.05 -13.59
C TRP A 76 5.38 -1.74 -13.74
N PRO A 77 5.59 -2.97 -13.21
CA PRO A 77 4.63 -3.75 -12.45
C PRO A 77 4.47 -3.20 -11.04
N ASP A 78 3.23 -3.24 -10.56
CA ASP A 78 2.91 -3.07 -9.16
C ASP A 78 3.24 -4.35 -8.38
N ALA A 79 3.69 -4.17 -7.16
CA ALA A 79 3.95 -5.27 -6.24
C ALA A 79 2.97 -5.16 -5.06
N ILE A 80 2.23 -6.24 -4.82
CA ILE A 80 1.41 -6.34 -3.61
C ILE A 80 2.35 -6.55 -2.43
N ILE A 81 2.34 -5.59 -1.49
CA ILE A 81 3.02 -5.76 -0.21
C ILE A 81 2.18 -6.72 0.63
N LYS A 82 2.67 -7.96 0.80
CA LYS A 82 2.04 -8.97 1.66
C LYS A 82 2.08 -8.50 3.11
N GLY A 83 0.94 -8.58 3.78
CA GLY A 83 0.80 -8.17 5.17
C GLY A 83 -0.64 -8.37 5.66
N ASP A 84 -0.94 -7.79 6.80
CA ASP A 84 -2.29 -7.79 7.39
C ASP A 84 -2.85 -6.37 7.26
N PRO A 85 -3.40 -5.99 6.08
CA PRO A 85 -3.89 -4.64 5.86
C PRO A 85 -4.98 -4.33 6.88
N LYS A 86 -4.72 -3.34 7.73
CA LYS A 86 -5.71 -2.81 8.66
C LYS A 86 -6.39 -1.61 8.02
N ALA A 87 -7.63 -1.37 8.44
CA ALA A 87 -8.24 -0.07 8.23
C ALA A 87 -7.25 1.01 8.68
N PHE A 88 -7.18 2.10 7.93
CA PHE A 88 -6.45 3.28 8.38
C PHE A 88 -7.02 3.79 9.72
N LEU A 89 -6.41 4.83 10.30
CA LEU A 89 -6.87 5.37 11.58
C LEU A 89 -8.39 5.60 11.59
N PRO A 90 -9.10 5.31 12.70
CA PRO A 90 -10.54 5.46 12.73
C PRO A 90 -10.95 6.90 12.52
N GLN A 91 -12.09 7.10 11.84
CA GLN A 91 -12.67 8.43 11.69
C GLN A 91 -13.21 8.92 13.04
N ALA A 92 -12.91 10.18 13.39
CA ALA A 92 -13.46 10.79 14.59
C ALA A 92 -14.97 10.98 14.41
N GLY A 93 -15.76 10.38 15.31
CA GLY A 93 -17.18 10.71 15.48
C GLY A 93 -17.36 12.08 16.13
N ASP A 94 -18.60 12.53 16.28
CA ASP A 94 -18.91 13.90 16.72
C ASP A 94 -18.30 14.24 18.10
N GLY A 95 -18.34 13.30 19.05
CA GLY A 95 -17.72 13.47 20.38
C GLY A 95 -16.20 13.40 20.40
N ASP A 96 -15.56 12.98 19.30
CA ASP A 96 -14.11 12.79 19.17
C ASP A 96 -13.44 13.88 18.31
N LYS A 97 -14.24 14.83 17.80
CA LYS A 97 -13.71 15.99 17.08
C LYS A 97 -13.00 16.90 18.07
N THR A 98 -11.69 17.01 17.92
CA THR A 98 -10.82 17.77 18.83
C THR A 98 -10.22 19.01 18.18
N ILE A 99 -10.47 19.21 16.88
CA ILE A 99 -10.11 20.41 16.13
C ILE A 99 -11.40 21.15 15.82
N SER A 100 -11.42 22.48 16.01
CA SER A 100 -12.62 23.27 15.77
C SER A 100 -13.06 23.20 14.29
N PRO A 101 -14.37 23.22 14.01
CA PRO A 101 -14.87 23.22 12.64
C PRO A 101 -14.30 24.36 11.78
N ALA A 102 -14.13 25.55 12.38
CA ALA A 102 -13.55 26.70 11.71
C ALA A 102 -12.09 26.45 11.26
N ALA A 103 -11.27 25.82 12.11
CA ALA A 103 -9.89 25.49 11.75
C ALA A 103 -9.82 24.42 10.66
N LEU A 104 -10.66 23.38 10.73
CA LEU A 104 -10.75 22.35 9.69
C LEU A 104 -11.16 22.95 8.34
N SER A 105 -12.15 23.86 8.34
CA SER A 105 -12.56 24.58 7.13
C SER A 105 -11.42 25.43 6.55
N ALA A 106 -10.68 26.14 7.39
CA ALA A 106 -9.53 26.94 6.95
C ALA A 106 -8.42 26.07 6.32
N MET A 107 -8.12 24.90 6.90
CA MET A 107 -7.17 23.94 6.33
C MET A 107 -7.64 23.42 4.96
N GLU A 108 -8.93 23.07 4.85
CA GLU A 108 -9.51 22.62 3.58
C GLU A 108 -9.43 23.71 2.50
N GLN A 109 -9.76 24.95 2.84
CA GLN A 109 -9.66 26.10 1.93
C GLN A 109 -8.21 26.33 1.49
N TRP A 110 -7.26 26.26 2.43
CA TRP A 110 -5.83 26.41 2.14
C TRP A 110 -5.30 25.33 1.18
N ALA A 111 -5.73 24.07 1.36
CA ALA A 111 -5.34 22.96 0.49
C ALA A 111 -5.99 23.10 -0.90
N THR A 112 -7.27 23.48 -0.94
CA THR A 112 -8.00 23.71 -2.18
C THR A 112 -7.37 24.83 -3.01
N SER A 113 -6.97 25.94 -2.38
CA SER A 113 -6.32 27.06 -3.08
C SER A 113 -4.95 26.70 -3.68
N ARG A 114 -4.35 25.58 -3.25
CA ARG A 114 -3.08 25.03 -3.74
C ARG A 114 -3.25 23.84 -4.68
N LYS A 115 -4.48 23.54 -5.08
CA LYS A 115 -4.81 22.43 -5.99
C LYS A 115 -4.39 21.07 -5.42
N SER A 116 -4.45 20.88 -4.10
CA SER A 116 -4.18 19.58 -3.48
C SER A 116 -5.21 18.53 -3.92
N ASN A 117 -4.74 17.31 -4.22
CA ASN A 117 -5.60 16.17 -4.56
C ASN A 117 -6.22 15.52 -3.31
N ALA A 118 -5.50 15.52 -2.18
CA ALA A 118 -5.96 14.95 -0.92
C ALA A 118 -5.51 15.80 0.27
N LEU A 119 -6.36 15.92 1.27
CA LEU A 119 -6.05 16.46 2.60
C LEU A 119 -6.61 15.51 3.66
N ILE A 120 -5.73 15.00 4.52
CA ILE A 120 -6.08 14.15 5.65
C ILE A 120 -5.50 14.81 6.91
N VAL A 121 -6.36 15.11 7.88
CA VAL A 121 -5.97 15.70 9.17
C VAL A 121 -6.17 14.65 10.25
N VAL A 122 -5.07 14.25 10.88
CA VAL A 122 -5.04 13.28 11.97
C VAL A 122 -4.70 13.99 13.27
N HIS A 123 -5.46 13.73 14.32
CA HIS A 123 -5.14 14.21 15.67
C HIS A 123 -5.59 13.19 16.69
N LYS A 124 -4.71 12.90 17.67
CA LYS A 124 -4.93 11.91 18.73
C LYS A 124 -5.36 10.53 18.19
N GLY A 125 -4.71 10.08 17.12
CA GLY A 125 -4.96 8.76 16.52
C GLY A 125 -6.30 8.63 15.79
N LYS A 126 -7.02 9.74 15.52
CA LYS A 126 -8.30 9.73 14.79
C LYS A 126 -8.27 10.71 13.62
N ILE A 127 -8.94 10.36 12.53
CA ILE A 127 -9.11 11.24 11.37
C ILE A 127 -10.14 12.31 11.70
N GLN A 128 -9.69 13.56 11.76
CA GLN A 128 -10.52 14.72 12.05
C GLN A 128 -11.19 15.25 10.79
N LEU A 129 -10.50 15.18 9.65
CA LEU A 129 -10.99 15.61 8.34
C LEU A 129 -10.29 14.79 7.25
N GLU A 130 -11.04 14.42 6.22
CA GLU A 130 -10.53 13.74 5.04
C GLU A 130 -11.26 14.28 3.81
N ARG A 131 -10.50 14.75 2.82
CA ARG A 131 -11.02 15.39 1.60
C ARG A 131 -10.18 14.97 0.40
N TYR A 132 -10.86 14.56 -0.65
CA TYR A 132 -10.27 14.23 -1.94
C TYR A 132 -10.86 15.12 -3.03
N ARG A 133 -10.06 15.50 -4.02
CA ARG A 133 -10.42 16.39 -5.13
C ARG A 133 -9.82 15.89 -6.44
N ASN A 134 -10.16 16.55 -7.54
CA ASN A 134 -9.61 16.27 -8.88
C ASN A 134 -9.77 14.81 -9.35
N GLY A 135 -10.85 14.14 -8.91
CA GLY A 135 -11.12 12.74 -9.25
C GLY A 135 -10.36 11.70 -8.42
N THR A 136 -9.47 12.12 -7.51
CA THR A 136 -8.73 11.21 -6.63
C THR A 136 -9.67 10.46 -5.68
N ARG A 137 -9.45 9.14 -5.54
CA ARG A 137 -10.19 8.28 -4.60
C ARG A 137 -9.36 7.95 -3.35
N PRO A 138 -9.99 7.56 -2.22
CA PRO A 138 -9.27 7.23 -0.99
C PRO A 138 -8.31 6.04 -1.10
N ASP A 139 -8.59 5.12 -2.00
CA ASP A 139 -7.83 3.90 -2.29
C ASP A 139 -6.93 4.03 -3.53
N GLU A 140 -6.85 5.23 -4.12
CA GLU A 140 -6.02 5.48 -5.30
C GLU A 140 -4.58 5.80 -4.90
N PRO A 141 -3.58 5.07 -5.44
CA PRO A 141 -2.17 5.42 -5.21
C PRO A 141 -1.84 6.81 -5.77
N ILE A 142 -1.22 7.63 -4.94
CA ILE A 142 -0.68 8.94 -5.35
C ILE A 142 0.84 8.88 -5.45
N ASN A 143 1.41 9.71 -6.33
CA ASN A 143 2.86 9.85 -6.46
C ASN A 143 3.47 10.38 -5.16
N GLY A 144 4.19 9.53 -4.43
CA GLY A 144 4.81 9.88 -3.16
C GLY A 144 6.00 10.84 -3.28
N ARG A 145 6.54 11.07 -4.49
CA ARG A 145 7.69 11.95 -4.75
C ARG A 145 8.84 11.70 -3.78
N ALA A 146 9.16 12.69 -2.95
CA ALA A 146 10.26 12.64 -2.00
C ALA A 146 9.93 11.89 -0.70
N LEU A 147 8.69 11.42 -0.49
CA LEU A 147 8.29 10.67 0.72
C LEU A 147 9.16 9.43 0.93
N THR A 148 9.70 8.83 -0.12
CA THR A 148 10.63 7.71 -0.05
C THR A 148 11.86 8.03 0.81
N ARG A 149 12.29 9.29 0.88
CA ARG A 149 13.42 9.72 1.73
C ARG A 149 13.11 9.63 3.23
N SER A 150 11.86 9.54 3.62
CA SER A 150 11.46 9.31 5.02
C SER A 150 11.13 7.82 5.27
N VAL A 151 10.52 7.15 4.29
CA VAL A 151 10.12 5.74 4.43
C VAL A 151 11.33 4.81 4.39
N THR A 152 12.32 5.05 3.51
CA THR A 152 13.50 4.19 3.40
C THR A 152 14.36 4.17 4.67
N PRO A 153 14.71 5.32 5.30
CA PRO A 153 15.43 5.29 6.57
C PRO A 153 14.63 4.68 7.72
N MET A 154 13.31 4.79 7.71
CA MET A 154 12.46 4.11 8.70
C MET A 154 12.59 2.58 8.57
N ALA A 155 12.55 2.04 7.35
CA ALA A 155 12.78 0.62 7.11
C ALA A 155 14.20 0.18 7.55
N LEU A 156 15.22 1.01 7.30
CA LEU A 156 16.57 0.78 7.80
C LEU A 156 16.61 0.74 9.34
N GLY A 157 15.89 1.65 10.02
CA GLY A 157 15.78 1.67 11.47
C GLY A 157 15.21 0.37 12.04
N PHE A 158 14.17 -0.20 11.42
CA PHE A 158 13.66 -1.52 11.80
C PHE A 158 14.69 -2.63 11.57
N ALA A 159 15.41 -2.62 10.45
CA ALA A 159 16.46 -3.60 10.20
C ALA A 159 17.61 -3.53 11.22
N VAL A 160 17.95 -2.32 11.69
CA VAL A 160 18.91 -2.12 12.79
C VAL A 160 18.36 -2.66 14.10
N ALA A 161 17.11 -2.33 14.45
CA ALA A 161 16.47 -2.81 15.67
C ALA A 161 16.36 -4.35 15.70
N ASP A 162 16.14 -4.98 14.54
CA ASP A 162 16.12 -6.44 14.37
C ASP A 162 17.52 -7.09 14.38
N GLY A 163 18.60 -6.30 14.47
CA GLY A 163 19.98 -6.80 14.41
C GLY A 163 20.42 -7.31 13.03
N LYS A 164 19.68 -7.00 11.96
CA LYS A 164 19.99 -7.43 10.59
C LYS A 164 21.13 -6.63 9.96
N VAL A 165 21.35 -5.40 10.42
CA VAL A 165 22.41 -4.49 9.98
C VAL A 165 22.85 -3.61 11.15
N SER A 166 24.14 -3.29 11.21
CA SER A 166 24.68 -2.20 12.03
C SER A 166 24.91 -0.97 11.16
N LEU A 167 24.78 0.23 11.73
CA LEU A 167 25.14 1.47 11.02
C LEU A 167 26.65 1.57 10.75
N ASP A 168 27.47 0.82 11.50
CA ASP A 168 28.91 0.71 11.29
C ASP A 168 29.29 -0.42 10.33
N ASP A 169 28.32 -1.19 9.81
CA ASP A 169 28.64 -2.23 8.82
C ASP A 169 29.17 -1.58 7.53
N PRO A 170 30.27 -2.09 6.95
CA PRO A 170 30.73 -1.63 5.65
C PRO A 170 29.66 -1.96 4.58
N ILE A 171 29.38 -1.02 3.67
CA ILE A 171 28.35 -1.19 2.63
C ILE A 171 28.65 -2.43 1.76
N GLY A 172 29.93 -2.76 1.54
CA GLY A 172 30.37 -3.94 0.80
C GLY A 172 29.93 -5.28 1.41
N LYS A 173 29.48 -5.29 2.67
CA LYS A 173 28.82 -6.44 3.30
C LYS A 173 27.49 -6.79 2.60
N PHE A 174 26.75 -5.78 2.15
CA PHE A 174 25.41 -5.92 1.57
C PHE A 174 25.41 -5.76 0.04
N ILE A 175 26.16 -4.79 -0.49
CA ILE A 175 26.35 -4.57 -1.93
C ILE A 175 27.68 -5.19 -2.31
N THR A 176 27.64 -6.49 -2.66
CA THR A 176 28.87 -7.30 -2.78
C THR A 176 29.79 -6.85 -3.91
N GLU A 177 29.25 -6.18 -4.92
CA GLU A 177 29.96 -5.53 -6.02
C GLU A 177 30.89 -4.42 -5.53
N TRP A 178 30.65 -3.87 -4.34
CA TRP A 178 31.43 -2.78 -3.76
C TRP A 178 32.43 -3.25 -2.70
N LYS A 179 32.61 -4.56 -2.50
CA LYS A 179 33.56 -5.10 -1.49
C LYS A 179 34.98 -4.55 -1.61
N THR A 180 35.44 -4.29 -2.82
CA THR A 180 36.78 -3.75 -3.10
C THR A 180 36.77 -2.26 -3.45
N ASP A 181 35.59 -1.63 -3.53
CA ASP A 181 35.40 -0.22 -3.87
C ASP A 181 35.50 0.65 -2.60
N ARG A 182 36.00 1.88 -2.73
CA ARG A 182 36.06 2.84 -1.62
C ARG A 182 34.69 3.15 -1.02
N ARG A 183 33.62 3.13 -1.83
CA ARG A 183 32.23 3.32 -1.39
C ARG A 183 31.71 2.18 -0.52
N GLY A 184 32.35 1.00 -0.59
CA GLY A 184 31.98 -0.17 0.20
C GLY A 184 32.60 -0.22 1.60
N LYS A 185 33.53 0.68 1.91
CA LYS A 185 34.29 0.72 3.16
C LYS A 185 33.70 1.66 4.20
#